data_AF-A0A843DSF8-F1
#
_entry.id   AF-A0A843DSF8-F1
#
_cell.length_a   1.000
_cell.length_b   1.000
_cell.length_c   1.000
_cell.angle_alpha   90.00
_cell.angle_beta   90.00
_cell.angle_gamma   90.00
#
_symmetry.space_group_name_H-M   'P 1'
#
loop_
_entity.id
_entity.type
_entity.pdbx_description
1 polymer ?
#
loop_
_entity_poly.entity_id
_entity_poly.type
_entity_poly.pdbx_seq_one_letter_code
_entity_poly.pdbx_strand_id
1 'polypeptide(L)'
;MRSQDAEYFRVLDELMTGDEILFRVGIGHLLSVGYENLTEEAVMRTIRVIENEASEMDEEAIPVITPEYQIAILRMASRIREVPLWTLLKYISRKVKIS
;
A
#
# COMPACT_ATOMS: atom_id res chain seq x y z
N MET A 1 -9.23 17.96 17.82
CA MET A 1 -9.35 16.61 17.21
C MET A 1 -9.91 16.59 15.78
N ARG A 2 -10.72 17.56 15.31
CA ARG A 2 -11.24 17.57 13.92
C ARG A 2 -10.22 17.98 12.83
N SER A 3 -9.09 18.59 13.19
CA SER A 3 -8.09 19.10 12.24
C SER A 3 -7.16 18.01 11.67
N GLN A 4 -6.71 17.05 12.50
CA GLN A 4 -5.81 15.98 12.06
C GLN A 4 -6.48 14.95 11.15
N ASP A 5 -7.73 14.55 11.44
CA ASP A 5 -8.48 13.64 10.56
C ASP A 5 -8.66 14.25 9.15
N ALA A 6 -8.84 15.58 9.04
CA ALA A 6 -8.96 16.24 7.75
C ALA A 6 -7.64 16.23 6.95
N GLU A 7 -6.50 16.39 7.63
CA GLU A 7 -5.18 16.30 7.02
C GLU A 7 -4.90 14.87 6.52
N TYR A 8 -5.16 13.86 7.35
CA TYR A 8 -5.02 12.46 6.93
C TYR A 8 -5.93 12.11 5.75
N PHE A 9 -7.15 12.65 5.73
CA PHE A 9 -8.06 12.43 4.60
C PHE A 9 -7.53 13.06 3.32
N ARG A 10 -6.95 14.27 3.40
CA ARG A 10 -6.29 14.90 2.27
C ARG A 10 -5.12 14.04 1.76
N VAL A 11 -4.28 13.50 2.66
CA VAL A 11 -3.19 12.59 2.28
C VAL A 11 -3.74 11.35 1.57
N LEU A 12 -4.79 10.73 2.09
CA LEU A 12 -5.40 9.56 1.46
C LEU A 12 -6.05 9.89 0.10
N ASP A 13 -6.68 11.06 -0.04
CA ASP A 13 -7.22 11.55 -1.32
C ASP A 13 -6.09 11.78 -2.34
N GLU A 14 -4.95 12.36 -1.93
CA GLU A 14 -3.77 12.56 -2.79
C GLU A 14 -3.16 11.23 -3.25
N LEU A 15 -3.04 10.25 -2.35
CA LEU A 15 -2.57 8.90 -2.70
C LEU A 15 -3.53 8.20 -3.67
N MET A 16 -4.84 8.28 -3.40
CA MET A 16 -5.89 7.66 -4.23
C MET A 16 -5.99 8.30 -5.62
N THR A 17 -5.85 9.62 -5.72
CA THR A 17 -5.93 10.34 -7.00
C THR A 17 -4.66 10.20 -7.83
N GLY A 18 -3.50 9.99 -7.19
CA GLY A 18 -2.24 9.72 -7.88
C GLY A 18 -2.22 8.38 -8.61
N ASP A 19 -2.77 7.33 -8.00
CA ASP A 19 -2.98 6.02 -8.63
C ASP A 19 -4.04 5.22 -7.85
N GLU A 20 -5.27 5.20 -8.37
CA GLU A 20 -6.41 4.57 -7.68
C GLU A 20 -6.24 3.06 -7.54
N ILE A 21 -5.70 2.41 -8.58
CA ILE A 21 -5.54 0.95 -8.59
C ILE A 21 -4.49 0.57 -7.56
N LEU A 22 -3.32 1.22 -7.60
CA LEU A 22 -2.25 0.97 -6.67
C LEU A 22 -2.67 1.29 -5.22
N PHE A 23 -3.44 2.35 -5.01
CA PHE A 23 -4.00 2.69 -3.70
C PHE A 23 -4.92 1.59 -3.17
N ARG A 24 -5.87 1.09 -3.98
CA ARG A 24 -6.78 0.00 -3.59
C ARG A 24 -6.03 -1.29 -3.27
N VAL A 25 -5.05 -1.66 -4.11
CA VAL A 25 -4.21 -2.84 -3.88
C VAL A 25 -3.34 -2.65 -2.63
N GLY A 26 -2.80 -1.45 -2.40
CA GLY A 26 -2.02 -1.09 -1.22
C GLY A 26 -2.83 -1.21 0.08
N ILE A 27 -4.10 -0.76 0.09
CA ILE A 27 -5.02 -1.00 1.22
C ILE A 27 -5.21 -2.50 1.44
N GLY A 28 -5.52 -3.25 0.38
CA GLY A 28 -5.72 -4.70 0.46
C GLY A 28 -4.50 -5.42 1.04
N HIS A 29 -3.30 -5.07 0.56
CA HIS A 29 -2.04 -5.61 1.05
C HIS A 29 -1.79 -5.27 2.52
N LEU A 30 -1.96 -4.00 2.91
CA LEU A 30 -1.80 -3.54 4.30
C LEU A 30 -2.71 -4.30 5.26
N LEU A 31 -3.98 -4.50 4.89
CA LEU A 31 -4.94 -5.24 5.72
C LEU A 31 -4.68 -6.74 5.73
N SER A 32 -4.16 -7.31 4.63
CA SER A 32 -3.80 -8.73 4.54
C SER A 32 -2.56 -9.09 5.36
N VAL A 33 -1.51 -8.26 5.32
CA VAL A 33 -0.26 -8.47 6.07
C VAL A 33 -0.45 -8.10 7.54
N GLY A 34 -1.33 -7.14 7.81
CA GLY A 34 -1.58 -6.58 9.13
C GLY A 34 -0.88 -5.24 9.30
N TYR A 35 -1.65 -4.26 9.77
CA TYR A 35 -1.23 -2.86 9.89
C TYR A 35 0.04 -2.67 10.74
N GLU A 36 0.22 -3.48 11.78
CA GLU A 36 1.40 -3.42 12.67
C GLU A 36 2.65 -4.09 12.07
N ASN A 37 2.47 -5.04 11.15
CA ASN A 37 3.56 -5.86 10.59
C ASN A 37 4.31 -5.16 9.45
N LEU A 38 3.72 -4.12 8.85
CA LEU A 38 4.31 -3.41 7.72
C LEU A 38 5.28 -2.31 8.17
N THR A 39 6.32 -2.70 8.92
CA THR A 39 7.39 -1.79 9.36
C THR A 39 8.30 -1.37 8.21
N GLU A 40 8.97 -0.22 8.32
CA GLU A 40 9.96 0.21 7.33
C GLU A 40 11.04 -0.86 7.12
N GLU A 41 11.51 -1.47 8.21
CA GLU A 41 12.47 -2.57 8.16
C GLU A 41 11.90 -3.80 7.42
N ALA A 42 10.65 -4.18 7.67
CA ALA A 42 9.99 -5.26 6.96
C ALA A 42 9.85 -4.96 5.47
N VAL A 43 9.42 -3.74 5.11
CA VAL A 43 9.30 -3.28 3.72
C VAL A 43 10.65 -3.35 3.02
N MET A 44 11.71 -2.82 3.63
CA MET A 44 13.05 -2.84 3.05
C MET A 44 13.61 -4.25 2.88
N ARG A 45 13.34 -5.15 3.84
CA ARG A 45 13.70 -6.57 3.69
C ARG A 45 12.95 -7.22 2.53
N THR A 46 11.64 -6.99 2.41
CA THR A 46 10.83 -7.58 1.33
C THR A 46 11.22 -7.03 -0.05
N ILE A 47 11.54 -5.74 -0.16
CA ILE A 47 12.04 -5.16 -1.41
C ILE A 47 13.32 -5.86 -1.87
N ARG A 48 14.27 -6.10 -0.95
CA ARG A 48 15.51 -6.84 -1.28
C ARG A 48 15.24 -8.26 -1.74
N VAL A 49 14.25 -8.94 -1.13
CA VAL A 49 13.85 -10.28 -1.57
C VAL A 49 13.32 -10.23 -3.00
N ILE A 50 12.43 -9.29 -3.31
CA ILE A 50 11.88 -9.11 -4.66
C ILE A 50 12.99 -8.81 -5.68
N GLU A 51 13.93 -7.93 -5.34
CA GLU A 51 15.07 -7.58 -6.22
C GLU A 51 15.98 -8.79 -6.47
N ASN A 52 16.24 -9.60 -5.44
CA ASN A 52 17.02 -10.83 -5.58
C ASN A 52 16.28 -11.86 -6.45
N GLU A 53 15.01 -12.12 -6.16
CA GLU A 53 14.18 -13.04 -6.96
C GLU A 53 14.13 -12.60 -8.43
N ALA A 54 13.98 -11.29 -8.69
CA ALA A 54 14.01 -10.74 -10.05
C ALA A 54 15.35 -10.96 -10.76
N SER A 55 16.46 -10.94 -10.03
CA SER A 55 17.80 -11.18 -10.60
C SER A 55 18.06 -12.65 -10.94
N GLU A 56 17.29 -13.55 -10.34
CA GLU A 56 17.36 -15.00 -10.54
C GLU A 56 16.29 -15.51 -11.52
N MET A 57 15.39 -14.63 -11.99
CA MET A 57 14.35 -15.01 -12.95
C MET A 57 14.96 -15.37 -14.31
N ASP A 58 14.46 -16.47 -14.87
CA ASP A 58 14.72 -16.85 -16.26
C ASP A 58 14.21 -15.74 -17.20
N GLU A 59 15.01 -15.37 -18.21
CA GLU A 59 14.64 -14.35 -19.20
C GLU A 59 13.37 -14.73 -19.99
N GLU A 60 13.02 -16.01 -20.04
CA GLU A 60 11.78 -16.50 -20.68
C GLU A 60 10.55 -16.46 -19.75
N ALA A 61 10.73 -16.22 -18.45
CA ALA A 61 9.63 -16.16 -17.50
C ALA A 61 8.90 -14.81 -17.58
N ILE A 62 7.60 -14.83 -17.91
CA ILE A 62 6.76 -13.63 -17.88
C ILE A 62 6.04 -13.58 -16.53
N PRO A 63 6.42 -12.67 -15.61
CA PRO A 63 5.77 -12.58 -14.32
C PRO A 63 4.34 -12.04 -14.48
N VAL A 64 3.40 -12.62 -13.72
CA VAL A 64 2.02 -12.11 -13.65
C VAL A 64 1.99 -10.69 -13.07
N ILE A 65 2.91 -10.39 -12.15
CA ILE A 65 3.13 -9.06 -11.57
C ILE A 65 4.61 -8.76 -11.58
N THR A 66 5.02 -7.68 -12.26
CA THR A 66 6.44 -7.33 -12.36
C THR A 66 7.02 -6.95 -10.99
N PRO A 67 8.32 -7.19 -10.76
CA PRO A 67 8.99 -6.79 -9.53
C PRO A 67 8.77 -5.31 -9.16
N GLU A 68 8.79 -4.42 -10.15
CA GLU A 68 8.57 -2.98 -9.95
C GLU A 68 7.16 -2.71 -9.41
N TYR A 69 6.15 -3.42 -9.91
CA TYR A 69 4.79 -3.25 -9.44
C TYR A 69 4.61 -3.84 -8.04
N GLN A 70 5.27 -4.95 -7.72
CA GLN A 70 5.29 -5.49 -6.34
C GLN A 70 5.90 -4.47 -5.36
N ILE A 71 7.02 -3.86 -5.73
CA ILE A 71 7.68 -2.81 -4.93
C ILE A 71 6.76 -1.58 -4.80
N ALA A 72 6.07 -1.19 -5.86
CA ALA A 72 5.11 -0.08 -5.83
C ALA A 72 3.97 -0.34 -4.82
N ILE A 73 3.45 -1.58 -4.76
CA ILE A 73 2.41 -1.98 -3.79
C ILE A 73 2.93 -1.83 -2.36
N LEU A 74 4.15 -2.32 -2.08
CA LEU A 74 4.76 -2.22 -0.75
C LEU A 74 4.94 -0.76 -0.32
N ARG A 75 5.44 0.09 -1.22
CA ARG A 75 5.62 1.52 -0.96
C ARG A 75 4.28 2.23 -0.73
N MET A 76 3.27 1.92 -1.53
CA MET A 76 1.93 2.47 -1.35
C MET A 76 1.35 2.06 0.01
N ALA A 77 1.40 0.77 0.35
CA ALA A 77 0.93 0.26 1.62
C ALA A 77 1.67 0.91 2.82
N SER A 78 2.99 1.11 2.71
CA SER A 78 3.80 1.79 3.72
C SER A 78 3.36 3.24 3.93
N ARG A 79 3.08 3.98 2.86
CA ARG A 79 2.58 5.36 2.94
C ARG A 79 1.19 5.44 3.55
N ILE A 80 0.30 4.50 3.20
CA ILE A 80 -1.04 4.43 3.80
C ILE A 80 -0.96 4.14 5.30
N ARG A 81 -0.01 3.30 5.73
CA ARG A 81 0.19 2.96 7.15
C ARG A 81 0.53 4.17 8.02
N GLU A 82 1.08 5.24 7.47
CA GLU A 82 1.34 6.48 8.23
C GLU A 82 0.05 7.14 8.75
N VAL A 83 -1.11 6.77 8.19
CA VAL A 83 -2.42 7.22 8.64
C VAL A 83 -2.98 6.25 9.68
N PRO A 84 -3.39 6.71 10.88
CA PRO A 84 -3.95 5.85 11.93
C PRO A 84 -5.06 4.93 11.43
N LEU A 85 -5.02 3.66 11.81
CA LEU A 85 -5.95 2.61 11.32
C LEU A 85 -7.42 3.05 11.42
N TRP A 86 -7.84 3.62 12.54
CA TRP A 86 -9.23 4.09 12.70
C TRP A 86 -9.60 5.21 11.74
N THR A 87 -8.67 6.10 11.41
CA THR A 87 -8.87 7.17 10.44
C THR A 87 -8.94 6.60 9.02
N LEU A 88 -8.09 5.63 8.69
CA LEU A 88 -8.16 4.89 7.43
C LEU A 88 -9.50 4.17 7.25
N LEU A 89 -9.99 3.46 8.27
CA LEU A 89 -11.29 2.76 8.22
C LEU A 89 -12.46 3.73 8.06
N LYS A 90 -12.43 4.89 8.74
CA LYS A 90 -13.42 5.97 8.54
C LYS A 90 -13.37 6.55 7.12
N TYR A 91 -12.18 6.65 6.53
CA TYR A 91 -12.02 7.12 5.15
C TYR A 91 -12.64 6.12 4.17
N ILE A 92 -12.30 4.83 4.30
CA ILE A 92 -12.83 3.76 3.46
C ILE A 92 -14.35 3.70 3.54
N SER A 93 -14.93 3.75 4.75
CA SER A 93 -16.40 3.68 4.92
C SER A 93 -17.16 4.85 4.31
N ARG A 94 -16.51 6.02 4.12
CA ARG A 94 -17.10 7.16 3.41
C ARG A 94 -17.03 7.04 1.90
N LYS A 95 -15.99 6.38 1.38
CA LYS A 95 -15.77 6.22 -0.07
C LYS A 95 -16.50 4.99 -0.62
N VAL A 96 -16.58 3.92 0.16
CA VAL A 96 -17.30 2.70 -0.18
C VAL A 96 -18.73 2.81 0.33
N LYS A 97 -19.66 3.19 -0.55
CA LYS A 97 -21.09 3.05 -0.25
C LYS A 97 -21.43 1.57 -0.24
N ILE A 98 -21.78 1.02 0.91
CA ILE A 98 -22.42 -0.29 1.00
C ILE A 98 -23.84 -0.09 0.47
N SER A 99 -24.08 -0.54 -0.75
CA SER A 99 -25.40 -0.61 -1.39
C SER A 99 -26.14 -1.87 -0.96
#